data_AF-A0A7Y9HUT4-F1
#
_entry.id   AF-A0A7Y9HUT4-F1
#
_cell.length_a   1.000
_cell.length_b   1.000
_cell.length_c   1.000
_cell.angle_alpha   90.00
_cell.angle_beta   90.00
_cell.angle_gamma   90.00
#
_symmetry.space_group_name_H-M   'P 1'
#
loop_
_entity.id
_entity.type
_entity.pdbx_description
1 polymer ?
#
loop_
_entity_poly.entity_id
_entity_poly.type
_entity_poly.pdbx_seq_one_letter_code
_entity_poly.pdbx_strand_id
1 'polypeptide(L)'
;MLELKFYKSPWKAIKLILLSLPFVLFSLYDIISHNQTMPSSLSWFCLCFFGLGIPLGLFNLFDRRPEIIVSEVGIFDRRTNKDFINWDVIEDAYIRDLHISRISSQKFLCLVLNPDAPILFKANKTLIRFSENLGFQGISIEYKSIKKK
;
A
#
# COMPACT_ATOMS: atom_id res chain seq x y z
N MET A 1 -7.97 27.19 -1.91
CA MET A 1 -6.92 26.19 -1.60
C MET A 1 -7.41 24.84 -2.06
N LEU A 2 -6.92 24.36 -3.19
CA LEU A 2 -7.30 23.08 -3.77
C LEU A 2 -6.31 22.01 -3.31
N GLU A 3 -6.76 21.13 -2.40
CA GLU A 3 -6.00 19.94 -2.00
C GLU A 3 -6.68 18.69 -2.56
N LEU A 4 -5.96 17.93 -3.37
CA LEU A 4 -6.41 16.65 -3.91
C LEU A 4 -5.86 15.52 -3.04
N LYS A 5 -6.75 14.82 -2.33
CA LYS A 5 -6.40 13.73 -1.40
C LYS A 5 -6.78 12.40 -2.01
N PHE A 6 -5.80 11.51 -2.16
CA PHE A 6 -5.99 10.16 -2.65
C PHE A 6 -5.95 9.16 -1.50
N TYR A 7 -6.95 8.28 -1.47
CA TYR A 7 -7.15 7.32 -0.39
C TYR A 7 -6.86 5.89 -0.84
N LYS A 8 -6.43 5.07 0.11
CA LYS A 8 -6.26 3.64 -0.08
C LYS A 8 -7.59 2.96 -0.35
N SER A 9 -7.59 2.00 -1.29
CA SER A 9 -8.76 1.16 -1.53
C SER A 9 -9.01 0.20 -0.35
N PRO A 10 -10.21 0.22 0.30
CA PRO A 10 -10.52 -0.64 1.45
C PRO A 10 -10.68 -2.12 1.08
N TRP A 11 -10.74 -2.43 -0.21
CA TRP A 11 -10.96 -3.78 -0.72
C TRP A 11 -9.91 -4.80 -0.26
N LYS A 12 -8.65 -4.37 -0.05
CA LYS A 12 -7.62 -5.27 0.47
C LYS A 12 -7.93 -5.71 1.90
N ALA A 13 -8.38 -4.79 2.75
CA ALA A 13 -8.77 -5.08 4.12
C ALA A 13 -10.03 -5.97 4.17
N ILE A 14 -11.03 -5.67 3.33
CA ILE A 14 -12.26 -6.47 3.22
C ILE A 14 -11.94 -7.90 2.78
N LYS A 15 -11.10 -8.08 1.76
CA LYS A 15 -10.69 -9.41 1.29
C LYS A 15 -9.97 -10.22 2.39
N LEU A 16 -9.13 -9.55 3.18
CA LEU A 16 -8.41 -10.18 4.29
C LEU A 16 -9.39 -10.68 5.37
N ILE A 17 -10.35 -9.84 5.78
CA ILE A 17 -11.39 -10.22 6.75
C ILE A 17 -12.23 -11.37 6.19
N LEU A 18 -12.76 -11.23 4.98
CA LEU A 18 -13.63 -12.22 4.35
C LEU A 18 -12.95 -13.59 4.21
N LEU A 19 -11.66 -13.61 3.87
CA LEU A 19 -10.89 -14.84 3.75
C LEU A 19 -10.62 -15.47 5.11
N SER A 20 -10.36 -14.68 6.16
CA SER A 20 -10.07 -15.19 7.52
C SER A 20 -11.30 -15.73 8.24
N LEU A 21 -12.49 -15.17 7.95
CA LEU A 21 -13.74 -15.44 8.66
C LEU A 21 -14.16 -16.93 8.66
N PRO A 22 -14.18 -17.66 7.52
CA PRO A 22 -14.57 -19.07 7.52
C PRO A 22 -13.60 -19.95 8.33
N PHE A 23 -12.30 -19.68 8.29
CA PHE A 23 -11.32 -20.44 9.07
C PHE A 23 -11.53 -20.25 10.57
N VAL A 24 -11.76 -19.00 11.00
CA VAL A 24 -12.05 -18.70 12.40
C VAL A 24 -13.33 -19.40 12.87
N LEU A 25 -14.42 -19.32 12.09
CA LEU A 25 -15.69 -19.98 12.43
C LEU A 25 -15.56 -21.50 12.51
N PHE A 26 -14.88 -22.11 11.54
CA PHE A 26 -14.68 -23.56 11.49
C PHE A 26 -13.81 -24.04 12.66
N SER A 27 -12.72 -23.33 12.96
CA SER A 27 -11.87 -23.64 14.12
C SER A 27 -12.61 -23.45 15.45
N LEU A 28 -13.44 -22.42 15.58
CA LEU A 28 -14.25 -22.21 16.79
C LEU A 28 -15.26 -23.34 16.99
N TYR A 29 -15.95 -23.73 15.91
CA TYR A 29 -16.94 -24.80 15.92
C TYR A 29 -16.32 -26.15 16.29
N ASP A 30 -15.15 -26.47 15.73
CA ASP A 30 -14.43 -27.71 16.02
C ASP A 30 -13.97 -27.79 17.48
N ILE A 31 -13.48 -26.67 18.04
CA ILE A 31 -13.08 -26.58 19.45
C ILE A 31 -14.27 -26.73 20.39
N ILE A 32 -15.40 -26.06 20.10
CA ILE A 32 -16.60 -26.08 20.96
C ILE A 32 -17.32 -27.43 20.90
N SER A 33 -17.43 -28.01 19.71
CA SER A 33 -18.20 -29.24 19.49
C SER A 33 -17.41 -30.51 19.82
N HIS A 34 -16.13 -30.39 20.20
CA HIS A 34 -15.19 -31.50 20.42
C HIS A 34 -15.19 -32.54 19.28
N ASN A 35 -15.41 -32.09 18.04
CA ASN A 35 -15.71 -32.97 16.91
C ASN A 35 -14.51 -33.78 16.41
N GLN A 36 -13.30 -33.57 16.96
CA GLN A 36 -12.03 -34.20 16.58
C GLN A 36 -11.77 -34.23 15.06
N THR A 37 -12.41 -33.36 14.29
CA THR A 37 -12.27 -33.30 12.82
C THR A 37 -10.87 -32.88 12.42
N MET A 38 -10.26 -32.03 13.25
CA MET A 38 -8.86 -31.63 13.16
C MET A 38 -8.15 -31.92 14.50
N PRO A 39 -6.83 -32.18 14.48
CA PRO A 39 -6.07 -32.27 15.71
C PRO A 39 -6.14 -30.94 16.45
N SER A 40 -6.37 -30.98 17.77
CA SER A 40 -6.63 -29.79 18.57
C SER A 40 -5.57 -28.69 18.42
N SER A 41 -4.31 -29.06 18.24
CA SER A 41 -3.20 -28.12 17.99
C SER A 41 -3.40 -27.28 16.72
N LEU A 42 -3.92 -27.90 15.65
CA LEU A 42 -4.18 -27.22 14.38
C LEU A 42 -5.38 -26.28 14.50
N SER A 43 -6.43 -26.67 15.21
CA SER A 43 -7.61 -25.82 15.44
C SER A 43 -7.26 -24.56 16.24
N TRP A 44 -6.42 -24.69 17.27
CA TRP A 44 -5.87 -23.54 18.00
C TRP A 44 -4.95 -22.67 17.13
N PHE A 45 -4.09 -23.27 16.30
CA PHE A 45 -3.23 -22.52 15.40
C PHE A 45 -4.03 -21.71 14.38
N CYS A 46 -5.02 -22.34 13.73
CA CYS A 46 -5.90 -21.67 12.78
C CYS A 46 -6.69 -20.54 13.46
N LEU A 47 -7.24 -20.79 14.66
CA LEU A 47 -7.95 -19.76 15.40
C LEU A 47 -7.05 -18.57 15.73
N CYS A 48 -5.83 -18.78 16.22
CA CYS A 48 -4.91 -17.70 16.55
C CYS A 48 -4.40 -16.97 15.30
N PHE A 49 -3.95 -17.70 14.28
CA PHE A 49 -3.34 -17.11 13.08
C PHE A 49 -4.38 -16.35 12.24
N PHE A 50 -5.51 -16.98 11.91
CA PHE A 50 -6.57 -16.32 11.15
C PHE A 50 -7.37 -15.34 12.03
N GLY A 51 -7.47 -15.61 13.34
CA GLY A 51 -8.08 -14.69 14.30
C GLY A 51 -7.36 -13.36 14.40
N LEU A 52 -6.02 -13.33 14.30
CA LEU A 52 -5.25 -12.08 14.20
C LEU A 52 -5.47 -11.33 12.88
N GLY A 53 -5.86 -12.03 11.81
CA GLY A 53 -6.23 -11.43 10.54
C GLY A 53 -7.42 -10.47 10.66
N ILE A 54 -8.40 -10.79 11.50
CA ILE A 54 -9.60 -9.97 11.70
C ILE A 54 -9.28 -8.57 12.29
N PRO A 55 -8.62 -8.42 13.45
CA PRO A 55 -8.27 -7.11 14.02
C PRO A 55 -7.30 -6.34 13.12
N LEU A 56 -6.35 -7.00 12.46
CA LEU A 56 -5.47 -6.35 11.48
C LEU A 56 -6.26 -5.81 10.27
N GLY A 57 -7.22 -6.59 9.78
CA GLY A 57 -8.14 -6.19 8.71
C GLY A 57 -8.99 -5.00 9.13
N LEU A 58 -9.56 -5.03 10.34
CA LEU A 58 -10.33 -3.92 10.92
C LEU A 58 -9.49 -2.66 11.06
N PHE A 59 -8.28 -2.76 11.63
CA PHE A 59 -7.37 -1.64 11.77
C PHE A 59 -7.08 -0.97 10.41
N ASN A 60 -6.79 -1.78 9.38
CA ASN A 60 -6.54 -1.29 8.03
C ASN A 60 -7.80 -0.77 7.31
N LEU A 61 -9.00 -1.18 7.75
CA LEU A 61 -10.28 -0.68 7.24
C LEU A 61 -10.65 0.68 7.86
N PHE A 62 -10.30 0.89 9.13
CA PHE A 62 -10.49 2.16 9.84
C PHE A 62 -9.37 3.17 9.58
N ASP A 63 -8.20 2.73 9.09
CA ASP A 63 -7.16 3.65 8.62
C ASP A 63 -7.60 4.35 7.32
N ARG A 64 -8.25 5.50 7.49
CA ARG A 64 -8.72 6.39 6.40
C ARG A 64 -7.76 7.50 6.08
N ARG A 65 -6.51 7.43 6.53
CA ARG A 65 -5.53 8.49 6.28
C ARG A 65 -5.19 8.52 4.78
N PRO A 66 -5.08 9.71 4.16
CA PRO A 66 -4.72 9.81 2.74
C PRO A 66 -3.30 9.26 2.52
N GLU A 67 -3.10 8.56 1.41
CA GLU A 67 -1.79 8.03 1.03
C GLU A 67 -0.99 9.07 0.25
N ILE A 68 -1.66 9.75 -0.69
CA ILE A 68 -1.06 10.81 -1.51
C ILE A 68 -1.88 12.08 -1.34
N ILE A 69 -1.22 13.20 -1.08
CA ILE A 69 -1.81 14.54 -0.98
C ILE A 69 -1.12 15.40 -2.03
N VAL A 70 -1.89 15.93 -2.98
CA VAL A 70 -1.42 16.91 -3.96
C VAL A 70 -1.97 18.27 -3.55
N SER A 71 -1.08 19.21 -3.31
CA SER A 71 -1.39 20.57 -2.86
C SER A 71 -0.75 21.60 -3.78
N GLU A 72 -1.08 22.88 -3.58
CA GLU A 72 -0.43 23.99 -4.29
C GLU A 72 1.07 24.12 -3.96
N VAL A 73 1.52 23.56 -2.82
CA VAL A 73 2.93 23.56 -2.42
C VAL A 73 3.71 22.42 -3.09
N GLY A 74 3.06 21.25 -3.25
CA GLY A 74 3.71 20.07 -3.79
C GLY A 74 2.94 18.77 -3.58
N ILE A 75 3.62 17.65 -3.82
CA ILE A 75 3.12 16.28 -3.69
C ILE A 75 3.70 15.64 -2.42
N PHE A 76 2.84 15.14 -1.55
CA PHE A 76 3.20 14.33 -0.40
C PHE A 76 2.73 12.89 -0.61
N ASP A 77 3.67 11.95 -0.56
CA ASP A 77 3.38 10.51 -0.60
C ASP A 77 3.88 9.84 0.67
N ARG A 78 2.93 9.41 1.52
CA ARG A 78 3.21 8.79 2.81
C ARG A 78 3.94 7.44 2.71
N ARG A 79 3.92 6.77 1.56
CA ARG A 79 4.60 5.49 1.37
C ARG A 79 6.08 5.66 1.05
N THR A 80 6.39 6.63 0.21
CA THR A 80 7.71 6.75 -0.42
C THR A 80 8.58 7.80 0.27
N ASN A 81 8.00 8.89 0.75
CA ASN A 81 8.71 9.99 1.40
C ASN A 81 8.02 10.48 2.67
N LYS A 82 8.81 11.03 3.60
CA LYS A 82 8.28 11.63 4.84
C LYS A 82 8.01 13.12 4.72
N ASP A 83 8.46 13.75 3.65
CA ASP A 83 8.40 15.19 3.40
C ASP A 83 7.68 15.49 2.08
N PHE A 84 7.14 16.71 1.94
CA PHE A 84 6.52 17.19 0.69
C PHE A 84 7.58 17.39 -0.39
N ILE A 85 7.28 16.96 -1.61
CA ILE A 85 8.06 17.23 -2.82
C ILE A 85 7.46 18.49 -3.45
N ASN A 86 8.16 19.63 -3.34
CA ASN A 86 7.70 20.90 -3.89
C ASN A 86 7.68 20.88 -5.42
N TRP A 87 6.76 21.65 -6.02
CA TRP A 87 6.68 21.78 -7.48
C TRP A 87 7.97 22.32 -8.11
N ASP A 88 8.68 23.22 -7.43
CA ASP A 88 9.94 23.80 -7.91
C ASP A 88 11.05 22.77 -8.16
N VAL A 89 10.91 21.57 -7.58
CA VAL A 89 11.90 20.49 -7.68
C VAL A 89 11.53 19.47 -8.77
N ILE A 90 10.27 19.48 -9.23
CA ILE A 90 9.75 18.56 -10.23
C ILE A 90 9.90 19.21 -11.61
N GLU A 91 10.78 18.68 -12.45
CA GLU A 91 10.95 19.18 -13.82
C GLU A 91 9.94 18.59 -14.78
N ASP A 92 9.63 17.31 -14.61
CA ASP A 92 8.68 16.59 -15.45
C ASP A 92 8.02 15.44 -14.68
N ALA A 93 6.87 14.98 -15.15
CA ALA A 93 6.17 13.84 -14.59
C ALA A 93 5.60 12.97 -15.72
N TYR A 94 6.05 11.71 -15.78
CA TYR A 94 5.54 10.75 -16.75
C TYR A 94 4.86 9.57 -16.07
N ILE A 95 3.80 9.07 -16.70
CA ILE A 95 3.15 7.83 -16.26
C ILE A 95 3.82 6.68 -16.99
N ARG A 96 4.38 5.73 -16.25
CA ARG A 96 4.87 4.46 -16.82
C ARG A 96 4.01 3.31 -16.34
N ASP A 97 3.48 2.55 -17.29
CA ASP A 97 2.82 1.29 -17.02
C ASP A 97 3.89 0.20 -16.88
N LEU A 98 4.13 -0.27 -15.65
CA LEU A 98 5.07 -1.35 -15.37
C LEU A 98 4.31 -2.67 -15.39
N HIS A 99 4.53 -3.45 -16.44
CA HIS A 99 4.04 -4.81 -16.56
C HIS A 99 4.86 -5.74 -15.66
N ILE A 100 4.43 -5.89 -14.40
CA ILE A 100 5.09 -6.76 -13.42
C ILE A 100 4.77 -8.25 -13.69
N SER A 101 3.66 -8.55 -14.37
CA SER A 101 3.28 -9.91 -14.78
C SER A 101 2.25 -9.90 -15.91
N ARG A 102 2.02 -11.03 -16.59
CA ARG A 102 1.00 -11.22 -17.65
C ARG A 102 -0.44 -10.86 -17.22
N ILE A 103 -0.69 -10.73 -15.91
CA ILE A 103 -2.01 -10.55 -15.31
C ILE A 103 -2.18 -9.18 -14.61
N SER A 104 -1.10 -8.43 -14.39
CA SER A 104 -1.15 -7.17 -13.61
C SER A 104 -0.25 -6.09 -14.21
N SER A 105 -0.87 -5.06 -14.77
CA SER A 105 -0.21 -3.78 -15.06
C SER A 105 -0.40 -2.85 -13.87
N GLN A 106 0.71 -2.35 -13.30
CA GLN A 106 0.68 -1.30 -12.30
C GLN A 106 1.16 -0.01 -12.95
N LYS A 107 0.34 1.04 -12.86
CA LYS A 107 0.73 2.37 -13.33
C LYS A 107 1.60 3.01 -12.27
N PHE A 108 2.69 3.65 -12.67
CA PHE A 108 3.54 4.44 -11.79
C PHE A 108 3.58 5.86 -12.33
N LEU A 109 3.43 6.84 -11.43
CA LEU A 109 3.74 8.23 -11.73
C LEU A 109 5.20 8.43 -11.35
N CYS A 110 6.06 8.60 -12.35
CA CYS A 110 7.48 8.86 -12.17
C CYS A 110 7.71 10.37 -12.23
N LEU A 111 8.31 10.92 -11.19
CA LEU A 111 8.67 12.32 -11.12
C LEU A 111 10.15 12.46 -11.50
N VAL A 112 10.44 13.24 -12.55
CA VAL A 112 11.78 13.68 -12.90
C VAL A 112 12.11 14.88 -12.02
N LEU A 113 13.16 14.75 -11.24
CA LEU A 113 13.58 15.75 -10.26
C LEU A 113 14.81 16.48 -10.81
N ASN A 114 14.88 17.79 -10.59
CA ASN A 114 16.07 18.57 -10.92
C ASN A 114 17.28 18.04 -10.11
N PRO A 115 18.41 17.69 -10.75
CA PRO A 115 19.60 17.14 -10.10
C PRO A 115 20.28 18.10 -9.10
N ASP A 116 20.01 19.41 -9.18
CA ASP A 116 20.62 20.44 -8.34
C ASP A 116 19.79 20.75 -7.09
N ALA A 117 18.63 20.10 -6.90
CA ALA A 117 17.75 20.37 -5.77
C ALA A 117 18.28 19.76 -4.46
N PRO A 118 18.34 20.53 -3.34
CA PRO A 118 18.89 20.09 -2.06
C PRO A 118 18.13 18.92 -1.40
N ILE A 119 16.93 18.59 -1.88
CA ILE A 119 16.07 17.52 -1.36
C ILE A 119 16.59 16.12 -1.73
N LEU A 120 17.42 16.00 -2.79
CA LEU A 120 18.06 14.74 -3.19
C LEU A 120 18.88 14.10 -2.06
N PHE A 121 19.35 14.89 -1.08
CA PHE A 121 20.16 14.39 0.03
C PHE A 121 19.37 13.78 1.19
N LYS A 122 18.04 13.97 1.27
CA LYS A 122 17.19 13.39 2.33
C LYS A 122 16.31 12.24 1.85
N ALA A 123 16.01 12.17 0.54
CA ALA A 123 15.41 11.00 -0.06
C ALA A 123 16.41 9.84 0.04
N ASN A 124 15.97 8.74 0.66
CA ASN A 124 16.79 7.59 1.02
C ASN A 124 17.61 7.13 -0.20
N LYS A 125 18.95 7.25 -0.21
CA LYS A 125 19.84 6.90 -1.34
C LYS A 125 19.53 5.53 -1.98
N THR A 126 18.98 4.62 -1.17
CA THR A 126 18.52 3.29 -1.56
C THR A 126 17.36 3.32 -2.55
N LEU A 127 16.39 4.24 -2.40
CA LEU A 127 15.24 4.38 -3.29
C LEU A 127 15.66 4.93 -4.66
N ILE A 128 16.59 5.88 -4.68
CA ILE A 128 17.16 6.45 -5.91
C ILE A 128 17.92 5.37 -6.69
N ARG A 129 18.75 4.56 -6.00
CA ARG A 129 19.42 3.41 -6.63
C ARG A 129 18.45 2.34 -7.12
N PHE A 130 17.34 2.13 -6.41
CA PHE A 130 16.33 1.15 -6.81
C PHE A 130 15.53 1.61 -8.03
N SER A 131 15.22 2.91 -8.13
CA SER A 131 14.57 3.48 -9.31
C SER A 131 15.50 3.48 -10.53
N GLU A 132 16.78 3.82 -10.35
CA GLU A 132 17.79 3.77 -11.42
C GLU A 132 17.97 2.34 -11.96
N ASN A 133 18.06 1.35 -11.08
CA ASN A 133 18.16 -0.07 -11.47
C ASN A 133 16.91 -0.60 -12.20
N LEU A 134 15.76 0.05 -12.04
CA LEU A 134 14.52 -0.28 -12.73
C LEU A 134 14.32 0.53 -14.03
N GLY A 135 15.32 1.34 -14.44
CA GLY A 135 15.27 2.16 -15.65
C GLY A 135 14.37 3.40 -15.54
N PHE A 136 14.18 3.90 -14.32
CA PHE A 136 13.47 5.14 -14.02
C PHE A 136 14.45 6.27 -13.72
N GLN A 137 14.27 7.40 -14.41
CA GLN A 137 14.88 8.68 -14.03
C GLN A 137 13.98 9.31 -12.95
N GLY A 138 14.32 9.12 -11.66
CA GLY A 138 13.67 9.78 -10.53
C GLY A 138 12.79 8.91 -9.63
N ILE A 139 12.05 9.54 -8.70
CA ILE A 139 11.23 8.86 -7.67
C ILE A 139 9.94 8.35 -8.30
N SER A 140 9.67 7.05 -8.13
CA SER A 140 8.46 6.40 -8.62
C SER A 140 7.38 6.35 -7.54
N ILE A 141 6.23 6.97 -7.81
CA ILE A 141 5.03 6.90 -6.99
C ILE A 141 4.10 5.85 -7.61
N GLU A 142 3.73 4.83 -6.85
CA GLU A 142 2.83 3.77 -7.34
C GLU A 142 1.38 4.28 -7.48
N TYR A 143 0.87 4.36 -8.71
CA TYR A 143 -0.52 4.69 -9.03
C TYR A 143 -1.36 3.40 -9.00
N LYS A 144 -1.73 2.92 -7.81
CA LYS A 144 -2.65 1.78 -7.67
C LYS A 144 -4.11 2.27 -7.65
N SER A 145 -4.74 2.29 -8.82
CA SER A 145 -6.19 2.46 -9.06
C SER A 145 -6.85 3.49 -8.15
N ILE A 146 -6.70 4.75 -8.53
CA ILE A 146 -7.41 5.88 -7.94
C ILE A 146 -8.90 5.74 -8.25
N LYS A 147 -9.72 5.41 -7.25
CA LYS A 147 -11.15 5.72 -7.31
C LYS A 147 -11.32 7.17 -6.89
N LYS A 148 -11.65 8.02 -7.87
CA LYS A 148 -12.22 9.36 -7.64
C LYS A 148 -13.48 9.14 -6.79
N LYS A 149 -13.52 9.71 -5.59
CA LYS A 149 -14.75 9.78 -4.80
C LYS A 149 -15.27 11.19 -4.85
#